data_AF-A0AAD5U2M7-F1
#
_entry.id   AF-A0AAD5U2M7-F1
#
_cell.length_a   1.000
_cell.length_b   1.000
_cell.length_c   1.000
_cell.angle_alpha   90.00
_cell.angle_beta   90.00
_cell.angle_gamma   90.00
#
_symmetry.space_group_name_H-M   'P 1'
#
loop_
_entity.id
_entity.type
_entity.pdbx_description
1 polymer ?
#
loop_
_entity_poly.entity_id
_entity_poly.type
_entity_poly.pdbx_seq_one_letter_code
_entity_poly.pdbx_strand_id
1 'polypeptide(L)'
;MSYRSSISGSKATDIVGFGDMRTKNFTFIEAISLSDDNFLDGIVGMALYNNPSHLFMDYVKPTLNSFLFSYWLSGDNMNGEIIFGGVDETKFIGDFTWIYTDPNRYHWTAYFDGISIVTSSGIVSSIEVPKLKTVIFDTGTSVSYLSLQLAETLNKRLGGTLFQNFTTDTTTAYQVDCANLKKLPTIKLNIGGEVLSLNPEEYILLFHQNGPCVSVFFGNEVRYLQIT
;
A
#
# COMPACT_ATOMS: atom_id res chain seq x y z
N MET A 1 -3.99 -2.96 -9.21
CA MET A 1 -4.21 -2.05 -10.35
C MET A 1 -4.05 -0.66 -9.77
N SER A 2 -3.04 0.11 -10.20
CA SER A 2 -2.98 1.54 -9.87
C SER A 2 -4.32 2.16 -10.28
N TYR A 3 -4.84 3.11 -9.49
CA TYR A 3 -6.18 3.68 -9.67
C TYR A 3 -6.43 4.35 -11.03
N ARG A 4 -5.40 4.44 -11.89
CA ARG A 4 -5.47 5.05 -13.22
C ARG A 4 -5.31 4.06 -14.37
N SER A 5 -5.05 2.78 -14.08
CA SER A 5 -4.89 1.77 -15.12
C SER A 5 -6.24 1.13 -15.43
N SER A 6 -6.54 0.93 -16.70
CA SER A 6 -7.71 0.22 -17.19
C SER A 6 -7.29 -0.81 -18.22
N ILE A 7 -8.05 -1.89 -18.29
CA ILE A 7 -7.86 -2.92 -19.32
C ILE A 7 -9.17 -3.10 -20.07
N SER A 8 -9.06 -3.48 -21.34
CA SER A 8 -10.18 -4.04 -22.09
C SER A 8 -9.73 -5.32 -22.76
N GLY A 9 -10.67 -6.26 -22.90
CA GLY A 9 -10.35 -7.62 -23.27
C GLY A 9 -11.56 -8.52 -23.29
N SER A 10 -11.31 -9.80 -23.51
CA SER A 10 -12.34 -10.84 -23.54
C SER A 10 -12.31 -11.65 -22.25
N LYS A 11 -13.48 -12.11 -21.80
CA LYS A 11 -13.53 -13.07 -20.68
C LYS A 11 -13.10 -14.44 -21.18
N ALA A 12 -12.20 -15.07 -20.46
CA ALA A 12 -11.81 -16.46 -20.65
C ALA A 12 -12.03 -17.24 -19.35
N THR A 13 -12.06 -18.56 -19.44
CA THR A 13 -12.18 -19.44 -18.27
C THR A 13 -11.30 -20.65 -18.47
N ASP A 14 -10.45 -20.92 -17.48
CA ASP A 14 -9.48 -22.00 -17.54
C ASP A 14 -9.17 -22.56 -16.14
N ILE A 15 -8.23 -23.50 -16.08
CA ILE A 15 -7.60 -23.95 -14.85
C ILE A 15 -6.41 -23.04 -14.57
N VAL A 16 -6.40 -22.39 -13.41
CA VAL A 16 -5.29 -21.53 -12.98
C VAL A 16 -4.61 -22.12 -11.75
N GLY A 17 -3.28 -22.03 -11.72
CA GLY A 17 -2.46 -22.53 -10.62
C GLY A 17 -1.66 -21.44 -9.92
N PHE A 18 -1.60 -21.51 -8.59
CA PHE A 18 -0.79 -20.64 -7.72
C PHE A 18 0.01 -21.52 -6.77
N GLY A 19 1.33 -21.60 -6.93
CA GLY A 19 2.14 -22.60 -6.23
C GLY A 19 1.60 -24.01 -6.50
N ASP A 20 1.21 -24.73 -5.44
CA ASP A 20 0.60 -26.06 -5.52
C ASP A 20 -0.93 -26.04 -5.69
N MET A 21 -1.57 -24.88 -5.48
CA MET A 21 -3.02 -24.74 -5.59
C MET A 21 -3.46 -24.76 -7.05
N ARG A 22 -4.58 -25.42 -7.35
CA ARG A 22 -5.21 -25.42 -8.68
C ARG A 22 -6.70 -25.14 -8.52
N THR A 23 -7.19 -24.12 -9.22
CA THR A 23 -8.62 -23.78 -9.28
C THR A 23 -9.14 -24.03 -10.69
N LYS A 24 -10.28 -24.72 -10.79
CA LYS A 24 -10.97 -24.96 -12.06
C LYS A 24 -12.00 -23.86 -12.31
N ASN A 25 -12.36 -23.66 -13.57
CA ASN A 25 -13.37 -22.68 -13.99
C ASN A 25 -13.04 -21.26 -13.50
N PHE A 26 -11.76 -20.91 -13.41
CA PHE A 26 -11.35 -19.56 -13.03
C PHE A 26 -11.60 -18.61 -14.19
N THR A 27 -12.54 -17.68 -14.02
CA THR A 27 -12.81 -16.65 -15.03
C THR A 27 -11.87 -15.46 -14.86
N PHE A 28 -11.17 -15.10 -15.93
CA PHE A 28 -10.27 -13.94 -16.00
C PHE A 28 -10.50 -13.13 -17.29
N ILE A 29 -9.83 -12.00 -17.41
CA ILE A 29 -9.85 -11.15 -18.60
C ILE A 29 -8.54 -11.34 -19.35
N GLU A 30 -8.62 -11.81 -20.59
CA GLU A 30 -7.54 -11.74 -21.56
C GLU A 30 -7.45 -10.31 -22.08
N ALA A 31 -6.51 -9.55 -21.55
CA ALA A 31 -6.35 -8.15 -21.91
C ALA A 31 -5.86 -8.02 -23.36
N ILE A 32 -6.60 -7.26 -24.16
CA ILE A 32 -6.26 -6.93 -25.57
C ILE A 32 -5.70 -5.50 -25.64
N SER A 33 -6.11 -4.63 -24.72
CA SER A 33 -5.61 -3.27 -24.61
C SER A 33 -5.43 -2.90 -23.14
N LEU A 34 -4.28 -2.28 -22.87
CA LEU A 34 -3.86 -1.80 -21.57
C LEU A 34 -3.64 -0.28 -21.66
N SER A 35 -4.08 0.48 -20.66
CA SER A 35 -3.77 1.92 -20.58
C SER A 35 -2.40 2.20 -19.96
N ASP A 36 -1.74 1.18 -19.41
CA ASP A 36 -0.42 1.23 -18.79
C ASP A 36 0.24 -0.15 -18.96
N ASP A 37 1.50 -0.17 -19.40
CA ASP A 37 2.24 -1.39 -19.80
C ASP A 37 3.27 -1.84 -18.73
N ASN A 38 3.17 -1.29 -17.51
CA ASN A 38 4.09 -1.61 -16.42
C ASN A 38 3.76 -2.92 -15.65
N PHE A 39 2.92 -3.80 -16.21
CA PHE A 39 2.62 -5.08 -15.56
C PHE A 39 3.63 -6.14 -16.00
N LEU A 40 4.13 -6.95 -15.06
CA LEU A 40 5.06 -8.06 -15.35
C LEU A 40 4.50 -8.92 -16.50
N ASP A 41 3.32 -9.49 -16.27
CA ASP A 41 2.52 -10.25 -17.26
C ASP A 41 1.00 -10.14 -17.00
N GLY A 42 0.59 -9.66 -15.82
CA GLY A 42 -0.82 -9.58 -15.42
C GLY A 42 -1.03 -9.10 -13.99
N ILE A 43 -2.29 -9.14 -13.54
CA ILE A 43 -2.73 -8.72 -12.20
C ILE A 43 -3.73 -9.74 -11.66
N VAL A 44 -3.56 -10.13 -10.40
CA VAL A 44 -4.58 -10.86 -9.63
C VAL A 44 -5.15 -9.92 -8.58
N GLY A 45 -6.44 -9.58 -8.71
CA GLY A 45 -7.12 -8.69 -7.79
C GLY A 45 -7.51 -9.38 -6.48
N MET A 46 -7.09 -8.80 -5.35
CA MET A 46 -7.28 -9.35 -4.01
C MET A 46 -8.26 -8.54 -3.15
N ALA A 47 -9.16 -7.78 -3.77
CA ALA A 47 -10.14 -6.92 -3.08
C ALA A 47 -11.14 -7.72 -2.20
N LEU A 48 -11.79 -7.04 -1.24
CA LEU A 48 -12.79 -7.64 -0.34
C LEU A 48 -14.12 -7.96 -1.02
N TYR A 49 -14.47 -7.18 -2.03
CA TYR A 49 -15.73 -7.30 -2.74
C TYR A 49 -15.55 -6.87 -4.18
N ASN A 50 -16.13 -7.62 -5.11
CA ASN A 50 -16.30 -7.20 -6.48
C ASN A 50 -17.68 -7.69 -6.92
N ASN A 51 -18.53 -6.79 -7.41
CA ASN A 51 -19.82 -7.14 -7.98
C ASN A 51 -19.86 -6.58 -9.40
N PRO A 52 -20.12 -7.40 -10.43
CA PRO A 52 -20.66 -8.77 -10.41
C PRO A 52 -19.65 -9.91 -10.55
N SER A 53 -18.34 -9.67 -10.39
CA SER A 53 -17.30 -10.68 -10.65
C SER A 53 -16.89 -11.45 -9.40
N HIS A 54 -16.66 -12.76 -9.52
CA HIS A 54 -16.05 -13.56 -8.46
C HIS A 54 -14.65 -13.05 -8.13
N LEU A 55 -14.35 -12.95 -6.83
CA LEU A 55 -13.01 -12.60 -6.35
C LEU A 55 -12.09 -13.79 -6.48
N PHE A 56 -10.78 -13.51 -6.54
CA PHE A 56 -9.78 -14.58 -6.49
C PHE A 56 -10.00 -15.51 -5.29
N MET A 57 -10.24 -14.93 -4.11
CA MET A 57 -10.44 -15.69 -2.87
C MET A 57 -11.66 -16.63 -2.90
N ASP A 58 -12.69 -16.33 -3.70
CA ASP A 58 -13.87 -17.21 -3.83
C ASP A 58 -13.50 -18.53 -4.51
N TYR A 59 -12.63 -18.47 -5.51
CA TYR A 59 -12.17 -19.65 -6.26
C TYR A 59 -11.31 -20.58 -5.42
N VAL A 60 -10.43 -20.00 -4.59
CA VAL A 60 -9.48 -20.80 -3.82
C VAL A 60 -10.00 -21.22 -2.45
N LYS A 61 -11.08 -20.60 -1.95
CA LYS A 61 -11.69 -20.89 -0.64
C LYS A 61 -11.80 -22.39 -0.29
N PRO A 62 -12.23 -23.29 -1.20
CA PRO A 62 -12.35 -24.72 -0.87
C PRO A 62 -11.01 -25.42 -0.55
N THR A 63 -9.89 -24.80 -0.92
CA THR A 63 -8.53 -25.36 -0.76
C THR A 63 -7.78 -24.79 0.44
N LEU A 64 -8.34 -23.77 1.12
CA LEU A 64 -7.66 -23.07 2.20
C LEU A 64 -7.96 -23.70 3.56
N ASN A 65 -6.94 -23.79 4.41
CA ASN A 65 -7.10 -24.19 5.81
C ASN A 65 -7.90 -23.14 6.61
N SER A 66 -7.62 -21.86 6.37
CA SER A 66 -8.35 -20.72 6.95
C SER A 66 -8.74 -19.75 5.84
N PHE A 67 -9.86 -19.02 5.99
CA PHE A 67 -10.28 -18.05 4.97
C PHE A 67 -9.57 -16.71 5.15
N LEU A 68 -8.26 -16.70 4.93
CA LEU A 68 -7.40 -15.53 4.97
C LEU A 68 -6.23 -15.68 3.99
N PHE A 69 -5.51 -14.59 3.77
CA PHE A 69 -4.19 -14.61 3.16
C PHE A 69 -3.30 -13.59 3.88
N SER A 70 -1.99 -13.75 3.78
CA SER A 70 -1.02 -12.81 4.34
C SER A 70 0.05 -12.45 3.33
N TYR A 71 0.53 -11.22 3.44
CA TYR A 71 1.70 -10.73 2.73
C TYR A 71 2.84 -10.50 3.71
N TRP A 72 4.04 -10.88 3.29
CA TRP A 72 5.28 -10.37 3.85
C TRP A 72 6.13 -9.83 2.72
N LEU A 73 6.61 -8.60 2.85
CA LEU A 73 7.48 -7.95 1.86
C LEU A 73 8.78 -7.56 2.56
N SER A 74 9.92 -7.95 2.00
CA SER A 74 11.24 -7.61 2.54
C SER A 74 11.63 -6.19 2.13
N GLY A 75 12.19 -5.43 3.07
CA GLY A 75 12.62 -4.05 2.83
C GLY A 75 13.96 -3.91 2.10
N ASP A 76 14.70 -4.99 1.87
CA ASP A 76 16.10 -4.94 1.46
C ASP A 76 16.42 -5.65 0.12
N ASN A 77 15.68 -6.71 -0.23
CA ASN A 77 16.07 -7.61 -1.33
C ASN A 77 15.00 -7.85 -2.39
N MET A 78 13.97 -6.98 -2.47
CA MET A 78 12.82 -7.14 -3.37
C MET A 78 12.17 -8.53 -3.29
N ASN A 79 12.29 -9.17 -2.12
CA ASN A 79 11.69 -10.47 -1.86
C ASN A 79 10.35 -10.27 -1.17
N GLY A 80 9.48 -11.25 -1.31
CA GLY A 80 8.21 -11.26 -0.61
C GLY A 80 7.59 -12.64 -0.66
N GLU A 81 6.56 -12.81 0.15
CA GLU A 81 5.80 -14.02 0.26
C GLU A 81 4.32 -13.67 0.37
N ILE A 82 3.49 -14.46 -0.31
CA ILE A 82 2.06 -14.49 -0.12
C ILE A 82 1.68 -15.90 0.32
N ILE A 83 0.94 -15.98 1.43
CA ILE A 83 0.41 -17.26 1.93
C ILE A 83 -1.10 -17.21 1.82
N PHE A 84 -1.68 -18.22 1.20
CA PHE A 84 -3.12 -18.43 1.21
C PHE A 84 -3.48 -19.45 2.29
N GLY A 85 -4.38 -19.06 3.19
CA GLY A 85 -4.91 -19.93 4.22
C GLY A 85 -4.09 -20.05 5.51
N GLY A 86 -3.11 -19.17 5.71
CA GLY A 86 -2.27 -19.14 6.90
C GLY A 86 -1.38 -17.90 6.94
N VAL A 87 -0.46 -17.91 7.91
CA VAL A 87 0.58 -16.90 8.15
C VAL A 87 1.89 -17.64 8.42
N ASP A 88 3.03 -17.03 8.12
CA ASP A 88 4.34 -17.54 8.55
C ASP A 88 4.80 -16.78 9.79
N GLU A 89 4.76 -17.47 10.94
CA GLU A 89 5.15 -16.92 12.25
C GLU A 89 6.65 -16.55 12.33
N THR A 90 7.47 -16.99 11.37
CA THR A 90 8.88 -16.58 11.29
C THR A 90 9.08 -15.19 10.68
N LYS A 91 8.02 -14.60 10.11
CA LYS A 91 8.08 -13.31 9.39
C LYS A 91 7.70 -12.10 10.23
N PHE A 92 7.23 -12.30 11.46
CA PHE A 92 6.83 -11.23 12.36
C PHE A 92 7.22 -11.53 13.81
N ILE A 93 7.13 -10.51 14.66
CA ILE A 93 7.40 -10.61 16.10
C ILE A 93 6.15 -10.12 16.83
N GLY A 94 5.77 -10.82 17.91
CA GLY A 94 4.60 -10.48 18.70
C GLY A 94 3.31 -10.99 18.10
N ASP A 95 2.18 -10.44 18.54
CA ASP A 95 0.85 -10.86 18.15
C ASP A 95 0.25 -9.95 17.07
N PHE A 96 -0.73 -10.46 16.32
CA PHE A 96 -1.50 -9.64 15.40
C PHE A 96 -2.43 -8.68 16.14
N THR A 97 -2.39 -7.42 15.72
CA THR A 97 -3.44 -6.45 16.00
C THR A 97 -4.45 -6.45 14.85
N TRP A 98 -5.73 -6.64 15.18
CA TRP A 98 -6.80 -6.68 14.19
C TRP A 98 -7.55 -5.35 14.15
N ILE A 99 -7.64 -4.77 12.94
CA ILE A 99 -8.41 -3.56 12.67
C ILE A 99 -9.62 -3.89 11.80
N TYR A 100 -10.76 -3.29 12.10
CA TYR A 100 -11.98 -3.51 11.31
C TYR A 100 -11.92 -2.76 9.98
N THR A 101 -12.35 -3.45 8.93
CA THR A 101 -12.52 -2.83 7.62
C THR A 101 -13.82 -2.03 7.54
N ASP A 102 -13.86 -0.94 6.76
CA ASP A 102 -15.13 -0.26 6.44
C ASP A 102 -16.02 -1.19 5.59
N PRO A 103 -17.18 -1.64 6.10
CA PRO A 103 -18.03 -2.63 5.41
C PRO A 103 -18.69 -2.06 4.14
N ASN A 104 -18.65 -0.74 3.93
CA ASN A 104 -19.20 -0.10 2.73
C ASN A 104 -18.16 0.06 1.62
N ARG A 105 -16.96 -0.49 1.80
CA ARG A 105 -15.86 -0.40 0.86
C ARG A 105 -15.52 -1.77 0.29
N TYR A 106 -15.09 -1.74 -0.95
CA TYR A 106 -14.70 -2.93 -1.70
C TYR A 106 -13.20 -3.26 -1.55
N HIS A 107 -12.40 -2.30 -1.08
CA HIS A 107 -10.96 -2.46 -0.86
C HIS A 107 -10.68 -2.78 0.61
N TRP A 108 -9.48 -3.28 0.90
CA TRP A 108 -8.97 -3.41 2.27
C TRP A 108 -8.72 -2.03 2.88
N THR A 109 -9.78 -1.44 3.41
CA THR A 109 -9.78 -0.09 4.01
C THR A 109 -9.88 -0.15 5.51
N ALA A 110 -9.16 0.72 6.21
CA ALA A 110 -9.41 1.03 7.61
C ALA A 110 -9.60 2.54 7.81
N TYR A 111 -10.24 2.95 8.90
CA TYR A 111 -10.34 4.37 9.26
C TYR A 111 -8.97 4.95 9.52
N PHE A 112 -8.73 6.16 9.03
CA PHE A 112 -7.46 6.86 9.18
C PHE A 112 -7.64 8.07 10.09
N ASP A 113 -7.20 7.92 11.32
CA ASP A 113 -7.50 8.85 12.42
C ASP A 113 -6.53 10.04 12.43
N GLY A 114 -5.32 9.87 11.91
CA GLY A 114 -4.36 10.94 11.74
C GLY A 114 -2.91 10.49 11.73
N ILE A 115 -2.02 11.47 11.74
CA ILE A 115 -0.57 11.26 11.78
C ILE A 115 0.00 11.95 13.00
N SER A 116 0.82 11.25 13.78
CA SER A 116 1.62 11.85 14.85
C SER A 116 3.09 11.79 14.48
N ILE A 117 3.83 12.85 14.81
CA ILE A 117 5.23 13.03 14.51
C ILE A 117 5.96 13.21 15.83
N VAL A 118 6.89 12.30 16.11
CA VAL A 118 7.67 12.30 17.35
C VAL A 118 9.12 12.59 17.01
N THR A 119 9.62 13.77 17.38
CA THR A 119 11.01 14.15 17.13
C THR A 119 11.96 13.34 18.03
N SER A 120 13.26 13.34 17.68
CA SER A 120 14.31 12.74 18.51
C SER A 120 14.41 13.37 19.92
N SER A 121 13.93 14.60 20.10
CA SER A 121 13.80 15.27 21.40
C SER A 121 12.51 14.90 22.16
N GLY A 122 11.68 14.00 21.63
CA GLY A 122 10.43 13.56 22.23
C GLY A 122 9.25 14.53 22.05
N ILE A 123 9.40 15.58 21.24
CA ILE A 123 8.29 16.51 20.95
C ILE A 123 7.31 15.80 20.03
N VAL A 124 6.04 15.76 20.46
CA VAL A 124 4.94 15.17 19.69
C VAL A 124 4.13 16.29 19.04
N SER A 125 3.88 16.16 17.74
CA SER A 125 2.93 16.99 17.01
C SER A 125 2.00 16.13 16.18
N SER A 126 0.76 16.54 15.96
CA SER A 126 -0.21 15.81 15.14
C SER A 126 -0.53 16.56 13.85
N ILE A 127 -0.96 15.81 12.85
CA ILE A 127 -1.63 16.29 11.65
C ILE A 127 -3.02 15.68 11.65
N GLU A 128 -4.03 16.54 11.75
CA GLU A 128 -5.42 16.12 11.69
C GLU A 128 -5.79 15.69 10.27
N VAL A 129 -6.55 14.61 10.18
CA VAL A 129 -7.13 14.12 8.94
C VAL A 129 -8.65 14.33 9.03
N PRO A 130 -9.33 14.70 7.92
CA PRO A 130 -10.78 14.85 7.95
C PRO A 130 -11.48 13.60 8.50
N LYS A 131 -12.51 13.79 9.32
CA LYS A 131 -13.26 12.67 9.93
C LYS A 131 -13.78 11.70 8.88
N LEU A 132 -13.82 10.42 9.24
CA LEU A 132 -14.31 9.32 8.39
C LEU A 132 -13.50 9.09 7.11
N LYS A 133 -12.27 9.63 7.04
CA LYS A 133 -11.34 9.23 5.98
C LYS A 133 -10.87 7.81 6.23
N THR A 134 -10.73 7.08 5.14
CA THR A 134 -10.23 5.72 5.12
C THR A 134 -8.96 5.68 4.28
N VAL A 135 -8.09 4.74 4.65
CA VAL A 135 -6.86 4.43 3.94
C VAL A 135 -6.92 2.99 3.45
N ILE A 136 -6.33 2.73 2.30
CA ILE A 136 -6.27 1.42 1.67
C ILE A 136 -4.88 0.84 1.90
N PHE A 137 -4.83 -0.44 2.25
CA PHE A 137 -3.60 -1.23 2.20
C PHE A 137 -3.42 -1.74 0.77
N ASP A 138 -2.52 -1.12 0.01
CA ASP A 138 -2.40 -1.33 -1.43
C ASP A 138 -1.02 -1.90 -1.80
N THR A 139 -0.98 -3.22 -1.98
CA THR A 139 0.22 -3.93 -2.46
C THR A 139 0.53 -3.66 -3.93
N GLY A 140 -0.38 -3.00 -4.66
CA GLY A 140 -0.22 -2.65 -6.08
C GLY A 140 0.52 -1.33 -6.32
N THR A 141 0.99 -0.67 -5.26
CA THR A 141 1.66 0.62 -5.31
C THR A 141 2.97 0.54 -4.51
N SER A 142 4.03 1.24 -4.95
CA SER A 142 5.35 1.23 -4.27
C SER A 142 5.51 2.32 -3.19
N VAL A 143 4.59 3.29 -3.14
CA VAL A 143 4.64 4.46 -2.26
C VAL A 143 3.27 4.74 -1.66
N SER A 144 3.24 5.38 -0.50
CA SER A 144 1.99 5.78 0.15
C SER A 144 1.45 7.07 -0.47
N TYR A 145 0.28 7.00 -1.13
CA TYR A 145 -0.39 8.18 -1.65
C TYR A 145 -1.33 8.81 -0.61
N LEU A 146 -1.03 10.05 -0.24
CA LEU A 146 -1.87 10.91 0.59
C LEU A 146 -2.53 11.99 -0.27
N SER A 147 -3.46 12.76 0.30
CA SER A 147 -3.91 13.98 -0.37
C SER A 147 -2.75 14.96 -0.53
N LEU A 148 -2.77 15.77 -1.58
CA LEU A 148 -1.74 16.78 -1.85
C LEU A 148 -1.42 17.63 -0.61
N GLN A 149 -2.45 18.12 0.09
CA GLN A 149 -2.30 18.93 1.29
C GLN A 149 -1.69 18.15 2.47
N LEU A 150 -2.09 16.89 2.66
CA LEU A 150 -1.58 16.08 3.76
C LEU A 150 -0.11 15.70 3.53
N ALA A 151 0.23 15.28 2.31
CA ALA A 151 1.61 15.01 1.93
C ALA A 151 2.47 16.25 2.05
N GLU A 152 2.01 17.42 1.60
CA GLU A 152 2.76 18.67 1.74
C GLU A 152 3.01 19.02 3.21
N THR A 153 1.99 18.94 4.04
CA THR A 153 2.08 19.24 5.48
C THR A 153 3.06 18.30 6.18
N LEU A 154 2.96 17.00 5.92
CA LEU A 154 3.83 15.99 6.49
C LEU A 154 5.28 16.21 6.05
N ASN A 155 5.53 16.30 4.74
CA ASN A 155 6.88 16.41 4.21
C ASN A 155 7.57 17.72 4.59
N LYS A 156 6.83 18.84 4.72
CA LYS A 156 7.40 20.09 5.28
C LYS A 156 7.88 19.90 6.71
N ARG A 157 7.17 19.14 7.55
CA ARG A 157 7.61 18.83 8.92
C ARG A 157 8.83 17.92 8.97
N LEU A 158 9.09 17.17 7.91
CA LEU A 158 10.33 16.39 7.72
C LEU A 158 11.50 17.24 7.19
N GLY A 159 11.31 18.54 6.95
CA GLY A 159 12.30 19.38 6.27
C GLY A 159 12.44 19.04 4.78
N GLY A 160 11.46 18.37 4.21
CA GLY A 160 11.45 17.96 2.81
C GLY A 160 11.18 19.12 1.86
N THR A 161 11.75 19.02 0.67
CA THR A 161 11.53 19.93 -0.46
C THR A 161 10.95 19.16 -1.64
N LEU A 162 10.21 19.83 -2.52
CA LEU A 162 9.64 19.16 -3.69
C LEU A 162 10.75 18.53 -4.54
N PHE A 163 10.58 17.25 -4.83
CA PHE A 163 11.42 16.55 -5.78
C PHE A 163 10.82 16.74 -7.18
N GLN A 164 11.31 17.78 -7.88
CA GLN A 164 10.71 18.26 -9.13
C GLN A 164 10.61 17.19 -10.20
N ASN A 165 11.59 16.27 -10.28
CA ASN A 165 11.62 15.21 -11.28
C ASN A 165 10.42 14.23 -11.18
N PHE A 166 9.78 14.14 -10.03
CA PHE A 166 8.62 13.27 -9.77
C PHE A 166 7.37 14.03 -9.35
N THR A 167 7.41 15.35 -9.50
CA THR A 167 6.27 16.23 -9.23
C THR A 167 5.58 16.60 -10.54
N THR A 168 4.26 16.46 -10.56
CA THR A 168 3.36 16.85 -11.65
C THR A 168 2.18 17.62 -11.05
N ASP A 169 1.28 18.12 -11.89
CA ASP A 169 0.07 18.82 -11.42
C ASP A 169 -0.82 17.93 -10.52
N THR A 170 -0.73 16.60 -10.67
CA THR A 170 -1.59 15.66 -9.93
C THR A 170 -0.84 14.77 -8.94
N THR A 171 0.49 14.89 -8.84
CA THR A 171 1.36 14.09 -7.97
C THR A 171 2.48 14.94 -7.41
N THR A 172 2.72 14.92 -6.10
CA THR A 172 3.88 15.57 -5.48
C THR A 172 4.78 14.55 -4.80
N ALA A 173 6.08 14.68 -5.03
CA ALA A 173 7.13 13.89 -4.38
C ALA A 173 8.04 14.82 -3.59
N TYR A 174 8.64 14.33 -2.51
CA TYR A 174 9.48 15.15 -1.63
C TYR A 174 10.80 14.45 -1.33
N GLN A 175 11.89 15.21 -1.43
CA GLN A 175 13.22 14.78 -1.04
C GLN A 175 13.65 15.44 0.27
N VAL A 176 14.42 14.70 1.07
CA VAL A 176 15.01 15.14 2.33
C VAL A 176 16.53 15.07 2.25
N ASP A 177 17.22 15.72 3.18
CA ASP A 177 18.67 15.65 3.29
C ASP A 177 19.12 14.28 3.81
N CYS A 178 19.79 13.51 2.94
CA CYS A 178 20.36 12.20 3.28
C CYS A 178 21.33 12.23 4.47
N ALA A 179 22.00 13.37 4.73
CA ALA A 179 22.91 13.48 5.87
C ALA A 179 22.18 13.50 7.22
N ASN A 180 20.88 13.77 7.23
CA ASN A 180 20.08 13.97 8.43
C ASN A 180 19.05 12.86 8.69
N LEU A 181 19.10 11.71 8.00
CA LEU A 181 18.14 10.62 8.16
C LEU A 181 17.95 10.20 9.62
N LYS A 182 19.05 10.04 10.37
CA LYS A 182 19.02 9.65 11.79
C LYS A 182 18.37 10.69 12.72
N LYS A 183 18.17 11.93 12.25
CA LYS A 183 17.52 13.01 13.00
C LYS A 183 16.05 13.19 12.64
N LEU A 184 15.60 12.54 11.56
CA LEU A 184 14.20 12.60 11.17
C LEU A 184 13.32 11.96 12.27
N PRO A 185 12.09 12.46 12.45
CA PRO A 185 11.20 12.00 13.51
C PRO A 185 10.69 10.57 13.24
N THR A 186 10.25 9.89 14.29
CA THR A 186 9.38 8.71 14.12
C THR A 186 8.00 9.19 13.68
N ILE A 187 7.47 8.58 12.61
CA ILE A 187 6.11 8.82 12.13
C ILE A 187 5.19 7.76 12.71
N LYS A 188 4.05 8.18 13.24
CA LYS A 188 3.02 7.31 13.79
C LYS A 188 1.73 7.49 12.99
N LEU A 189 1.31 6.44 12.31
CA LEU A 189 0.05 6.39 11.57
C LEU A 189 -1.02 5.81 12.50
N ASN A 190 -2.07 6.59 12.77
CA ASN A 190 -3.19 6.16 13.58
C ASN A 190 -4.27 5.60 12.65
N ILE A 191 -4.47 4.28 12.68
CA ILE A 191 -5.31 3.54 11.75
C ILE A 191 -6.24 2.62 12.55
N GLY A 192 -7.55 2.87 12.46
CA GLY A 192 -8.57 2.04 13.11
C GLY A 192 -8.44 2.00 14.64
N GLY A 193 -7.98 3.10 15.26
CA GLY A 193 -7.69 3.15 16.69
C GLY A 193 -6.33 2.59 17.11
N GLU A 194 -5.56 2.03 16.18
CA GLU A 194 -4.25 1.43 16.41
C GLU A 194 -3.12 2.31 15.87
N VAL A 195 -1.91 2.13 16.40
CA VAL A 195 -0.76 2.99 16.09
C VAL A 195 0.35 2.20 15.41
N LEU A 196 0.56 2.46 14.12
CA LEU A 196 1.72 1.94 13.37
C LEU A 196 2.86 2.97 13.43
N SER A 197 4.00 2.57 14.01
CA SER A 197 5.19 3.44 14.13
C SER A 197 6.21 3.10 13.05
N LEU A 198 6.71 4.13 12.37
CA LEU A 198 7.70 4.05 11.30
C LEU A 198 8.91 4.91 11.66
N ASN A 199 10.08 4.29 11.71
CA ASN A 199 11.36 4.95 11.84
C ASN A 199 11.82 5.53 10.48
N PRO A 200 12.75 6.51 10.48
CA PRO A 200 13.22 7.16 9.25
C PRO A 200 13.62 6.23 8.11
N GLU A 201 14.28 5.12 8.42
CA GLU A 201 14.70 4.10 7.46
C GLU A 201 13.54 3.35 6.79
N GLU A 202 12.35 3.36 7.37
CA GLU A 202 11.17 2.66 6.84
C GLU A 202 10.33 3.55 5.91
N TYR A 203 10.44 4.87 6.03
CA TYR A 203 9.66 5.82 5.22
C TYR A 203 10.49 6.73 4.30
N ILE A 204 11.82 6.59 4.30
CA ILE A 204 12.71 7.28 3.36
C ILE A 204 13.43 6.27 2.47
N LEU A 205 13.24 6.39 1.16
CA LEU A 205 13.89 5.57 0.15
C LEU A 205 15.08 6.30 -0.49
N LEU A 206 16.14 5.56 -0.78
CA LEU A 206 17.20 6.04 -1.67
C LEU A 206 16.80 5.77 -3.12
N PHE A 207 16.56 6.81 -3.91
CA PHE A 207 15.93 6.66 -5.23
C PHE A 207 16.76 5.86 -6.25
N HIS A 208 18.08 5.96 -6.17
CA HIS A 208 19.05 5.11 -6.88
C HIS A 208 20.39 5.21 -6.16
N GLN A 209 21.39 4.40 -6.53
CA GLN A 209 22.73 4.52 -5.95
C GLN A 209 23.26 5.96 -6.11
N ASN A 210 23.58 6.63 -4.99
CA ASN A 210 23.94 8.06 -4.91
C ASN A 210 22.83 9.06 -5.30
N GLY A 211 21.59 8.62 -5.38
CA GLY A 211 20.42 9.44 -5.67
C GLY A 211 19.90 10.19 -4.44
N PRO A 212 18.83 11.00 -4.60
CA PRO A 212 18.20 11.70 -3.50
C PRO A 212 17.50 10.73 -2.54
N CYS A 213 17.40 11.15 -1.28
CA CYS A 213 16.56 10.50 -0.27
C CYS A 213 15.14 11.04 -0.40
N VAL A 214 14.19 10.16 -0.72
CA VAL A 214 12.82 10.50 -1.08
C VAL A 214 11.87 9.91 -0.05
N SER A 215 10.95 10.73 0.44
CA SER A 215 9.89 10.28 1.33
C SER A 215 8.88 9.41 0.59
N VAL A 216 8.47 8.28 1.17
CA VAL A 216 7.42 7.41 0.61
C VAL A 216 6.03 8.03 0.64
N PHE A 217 5.84 9.15 1.35
CA PHE A 217 4.56 9.85 1.43
C PHE A 217 4.40 10.83 0.29
N PHE A 218 3.81 10.38 -0.81
CA PHE A 218 3.54 11.18 -1.99
C PHE A 218 2.17 11.85 -1.86
N GLY A 219 2.04 13.05 -2.41
CA GLY A 219 0.72 13.67 -2.61
C GLY A 219 0.15 13.22 -3.94
N ASN A 220 -1.14 12.91 -4.01
CA ASN A 220 -1.82 12.70 -5.28
C ASN A 220 -3.28 13.16 -5.19
N GLU A 221 -3.90 13.48 -6.32
CA GLU A 221 -5.36 13.65 -6.43
C GLU A 221 -6.12 12.31 -6.36
N VAL A 222 -5.66 11.40 -5.50
CA VAL A 222 -6.29 10.09 -5.31
C VAL A 222 -7.64 10.24 -4.65
N ARG A 223 -8.59 9.40 -5.08
CA ARG A 223 -9.91 9.26 -4.45
C ARG A 223 -9.81 8.68 -3.03
N TYR A 224 -8.77 7.90 -2.76
CA TYR A 224 -8.52 7.22 -1.49
C TYR A 224 -7.06 7.39 -1.08
N LEU A 225 -6.83 7.57 0.21
CA LEU A 225 -5.48 7.48 0.75
C LEU A 225 -5.01 6.03 0.63
N GLN A 226 -3.72 5.84 0.43
CA GLN A 226 -3.09 4.53 0.31
C GLN A 226 -1.86 4.48 1.19
N ILE A 227 -1.70 3.36 1.88
CA ILE A 227 -0.47 2.98 2.56
C ILE A 227 0.02 1.69 1.91
N THR A 228 1.33 1.64 1.70
CA THR A 228 2.09 0.50 1.20
C THR A 228 3.01 0.03 2.30
#